data_AF-A0A955DF90-F1
#
_entry.id   AF-A0A955DF90-F1
#
_cell.length_a   1.000
_cell.length_b   1.000
_cell.length_c   1.000
_cell.angle_alpha   90.00
_cell.angle_beta   90.00
_cell.angle_gamma   90.00
#
_symmetry.space_group_name_H-M   'P 1'
#
loop_
_entity.id
_entity.type
_entity.pdbx_description
1 polymer ?
#
loop_
_entity_poly.entity_id
_entity_poly.type
_entity_poly.pdbx_seq_one_letter_code
_entity_poly.pdbx_strand_id
1 'polypeptide(L)'
;MTVFIRLVTVAAAASLGAGAVATDSYTTDFESGADNWIAYAGSALEPTGGNPDGHIHTVFSDFGITYRNNTNPNFVMDYSAFDSVTFSIDVKVESIGSFGLFNPRPWVIELRDYDNPPAGYNYVSVWHEFMWLPGTGLPWTTFDVTIDDPSAVDLPAGWGGDGASDLA
;
A
#
# COMPACT_ATOMS: atom_id res chain seq x y z
N MET A 1 3.54 -19.72 2.69
CA MET A 1 2.53 -18.65 2.80
C MET A 1 2.46 -17.96 1.46
N THR A 2 1.26 -17.75 0.93
CA THR A 2 1.02 -17.27 -0.42
C THR A 2 0.11 -16.04 -0.43
N VAL A 3 0.63 -14.92 -0.94
CA VAL A 3 -0.06 -13.63 -1.08
C VAL A 3 0.25 -13.04 -2.45
N PHE A 4 -0.74 -12.36 -3.04
CA PHE A 4 -0.61 -11.68 -4.32
C PHE A 4 -1.03 -10.21 -4.21
N ILE A 5 -0.33 -9.30 -4.91
CA ILE A 5 -0.61 -7.86 -4.85
C ILE A 5 -0.66 -7.22 -6.26
N ARG A 6 -1.65 -6.34 -6.50
CA ARG A 6 -1.65 -5.27 -7.52
C ARG A 6 -1.76 -3.91 -6.83
N LEU A 7 -1.11 -2.86 -7.33
CA LEU A 7 -1.12 -1.55 -6.69
C LEU A 7 -1.68 -0.46 -7.61
N VAL A 8 -2.67 0.27 -7.10
CA VAL A 8 -3.63 1.03 -7.90
C VAL A 8 -3.83 2.45 -7.33
N THR A 9 -3.71 3.43 -8.22
CA THR A 9 -4.27 4.79 -8.22
C THR A 9 -4.01 5.67 -6.99
N VAL A 10 -3.14 6.68 -7.18
CA VAL A 10 -3.23 8.01 -6.52
C VAL A 10 -4.34 8.80 -7.23
N ALA A 11 -5.26 9.47 -6.52
CA ALA A 11 -6.33 10.27 -7.14
C ALA A 11 -6.55 11.58 -6.40
N ALA A 12 -6.39 12.70 -7.11
CA ALA A 12 -6.70 14.05 -6.62
C ALA A 12 -8.14 14.47 -6.96
N ALA A 13 -8.85 15.06 -5.99
CA ALA A 13 -10.22 15.52 -6.16
C ALA A 13 -10.35 17.03 -5.88
N ALA A 14 -10.51 17.84 -6.94
CA ALA A 14 -10.85 19.26 -6.84
C ALA A 14 -12.37 19.47 -6.93
N SER A 15 -12.96 20.29 -6.06
CA SER A 15 -14.42 20.48 -5.97
C SER A 15 -15.00 21.59 -6.88
N LEU A 16 -16.10 21.23 -7.55
CA LEU A 16 -17.24 22.04 -8.08
C LEU A 16 -17.00 23.09 -9.17
N GLY A 17 -16.73 22.58 -10.38
CA GLY A 17 -17.23 23.13 -11.63
C GLY A 17 -17.49 21.96 -12.59
N ALA A 18 -18.61 21.92 -13.30
CA ALA A 18 -18.93 20.84 -14.24
C ALA A 18 -18.01 20.88 -15.47
N GLY A 19 -16.77 20.44 -15.29
CA GLY A 19 -15.80 20.04 -16.29
C GLY A 19 -15.16 18.76 -15.78
N ALA A 20 -14.93 17.78 -16.65
CA ALA A 20 -14.28 16.53 -16.27
C ALA A 20 -12.93 16.86 -15.59
N VAL A 21 -12.86 16.69 -14.27
CA VAL A 21 -11.62 16.84 -13.51
C VAL A 21 -10.75 15.66 -13.94
N ALA A 22 -9.64 15.93 -14.60
CA ALA A 22 -8.66 14.90 -14.90
C ALA A 22 -8.10 14.42 -13.55
N THR A 23 -8.43 13.19 -13.17
CA THR A 23 -7.79 12.52 -12.05
C THR A 23 -6.43 12.03 -12.54
N ASP A 24 -5.34 12.56 -11.98
CA ASP A 24 -4.00 12.03 -12.21
C ASP A 24 -3.88 10.67 -11.50
N SER A 25 -4.21 9.60 -12.23
CA SER A 25 -4.12 8.22 -11.73
C SER A 25 -2.90 7.50 -12.29
N TYR A 26 -2.17 6.81 -11.41
CA TYR A 26 -1.09 5.91 -11.80
C TYR A 26 -1.31 4.52 -11.20
N THR A 27 -1.10 3.48 -12.01
CA THR A 27 -1.37 2.09 -11.63
C THR A 27 -0.24 1.18 -12.08
N THR A 28 0.19 0.29 -11.19
CA THR A 28 1.08 -0.81 -11.52
C THR A 28 0.26 -2.09 -11.72
N ASP A 29 0.18 -2.57 -12.96
CA ASP A 29 -0.52 -3.82 -13.34
C ASP A 29 0.38 -5.06 -13.38
N PHE A 30 1.69 -4.86 -13.22
CA PHE A 30 2.74 -5.88 -13.29
C PHE A 30 2.91 -6.59 -14.64
N GLU A 31 2.24 -6.14 -15.70
CA GLU A 31 2.30 -6.78 -17.03
C GLU A 31 3.60 -6.45 -17.77
N SER A 32 4.16 -5.27 -17.49
CA SER A 32 5.43 -4.80 -18.07
C SER A 32 6.63 -4.87 -17.11
N GLY A 33 6.44 -5.48 -15.94
CA GLY A 33 7.47 -5.61 -14.90
C GLY A 33 7.05 -5.08 -13.53
N ALA A 34 7.99 -5.05 -12.58
CA ALA A 34 7.70 -4.67 -11.18
C ALA A 34 7.45 -3.17 -10.97
N ASP A 35 7.73 -2.31 -11.95
CA ASP A 35 7.54 -0.86 -11.81
C ASP A 35 8.23 -0.27 -10.56
N ASN A 36 9.45 -0.76 -10.32
CA ASN A 36 10.31 -0.50 -9.16
C ASN A 36 9.79 -0.99 -7.79
N TRP A 37 8.70 -1.76 -7.75
CA TRP A 37 8.31 -2.45 -6.53
C TRP A 37 9.36 -3.47 -6.11
N ILE A 38 9.87 -3.30 -4.89
CA ILE A 38 10.76 -4.23 -4.22
C ILE A 38 9.87 -5.19 -3.44
N ALA A 39 9.79 -6.43 -3.93
CA ALA A 39 9.07 -7.51 -3.28
C ALA A 39 9.92 -8.23 -2.22
N TYR A 40 9.26 -8.91 -1.29
CA TYR A 40 9.93 -9.72 -0.28
C TYR A 40 10.65 -10.93 -0.88
N ALA A 41 11.60 -11.51 -0.14
CA ALA A 41 12.28 -12.74 -0.56
C ALA A 41 11.29 -13.89 -0.80
N GLY A 42 11.44 -14.61 -1.91
CA GLY A 42 10.47 -15.63 -2.32
C GLY A 42 9.29 -15.09 -3.14
N SER A 43 9.39 -13.85 -3.63
CA SER A 43 8.42 -13.28 -4.58
C SER A 43 8.85 -13.45 -6.03
N ALA A 44 7.89 -13.62 -6.93
CA ALA A 44 8.05 -13.66 -8.37
C ALA A 44 6.98 -12.81 -9.05
N LEU A 45 7.31 -12.21 -10.19
CA LEU A 45 6.32 -11.64 -11.10
C LEU A 45 5.71 -12.77 -11.92
N GLU A 46 4.39 -12.88 -11.91
CA GLU A 46 3.66 -13.84 -12.72
C GLU A 46 2.83 -13.10 -13.77
N PRO A 47 2.88 -13.53 -15.05
CA PRO A 47 2.21 -12.80 -16.14
C PRO A 47 0.70 -13.04 -16.20
N THR A 48 0.16 -13.99 -15.43
CA THR A 48 -1.25 -14.38 -15.45
C THR A 48 -1.73 -14.66 -14.03
N GLY A 49 -3.05 -14.71 -13.82
CA GLY A 49 -3.65 -15.06 -12.52
C GLY A 49 -3.89 -13.87 -11.58
N GLY A 50 -3.59 -12.66 -12.04
CA GLY A 50 -3.86 -11.38 -11.40
C GLY A 50 -5.32 -10.93 -11.54
N ASN A 51 -5.52 -9.62 -11.45
CA ASN A 51 -6.81 -8.95 -11.63
C ASN A 51 -6.65 -7.76 -12.60
N PRO A 52 -6.63 -7.97 -13.94
CA PRO A 52 -6.91 -9.23 -14.65
C PRO A 52 -5.72 -10.19 -14.87
N ASP A 53 -4.49 -9.73 -15.12
CA ASP A 53 -3.39 -10.58 -15.63
C ASP A 53 -2.13 -10.61 -14.75
N GLY A 54 -1.15 -9.72 -14.96
CA GLY A 54 0.12 -9.71 -14.21
C GLY A 54 -0.04 -9.47 -12.70
N HIS A 55 0.84 -10.03 -11.87
CA HIS A 55 0.88 -9.74 -10.42
C HIS A 55 2.20 -10.15 -9.75
N ILE A 56 2.48 -9.65 -8.53
CA ILE A 56 3.55 -10.19 -7.68
C ILE A 56 2.97 -11.34 -6.84
N HIS A 57 3.55 -12.53 -6.95
CA HIS A 57 3.26 -13.71 -6.15
C HIS A 57 4.37 -13.98 -5.15
N THR A 58 4.05 -14.07 -3.86
CA THR A 58 5.04 -14.38 -2.82
C THR A 58 4.78 -15.73 -2.17
N VAL A 59 5.75 -16.63 -2.23
CA VAL A 59 5.79 -17.89 -1.47
C VAL A 59 6.98 -17.90 -0.54
N PHE A 60 6.73 -17.84 0.77
CA PHE A 60 7.80 -17.81 1.78
C PHE A 60 7.42 -18.53 3.09
N SER A 61 8.43 -18.72 3.94
CA SER A 61 8.35 -19.43 5.23
C SER A 61 9.03 -18.64 6.36
N ASP A 62 8.59 -17.40 6.58
CA ASP A 62 9.09 -16.51 7.64
C ASP A 62 7.95 -15.61 8.15
N PHE A 63 8.28 -14.58 8.93
CA PHE A 63 7.36 -13.60 9.48
C PHE A 63 7.41 -12.26 8.75
N GLY A 64 6.22 -11.70 8.50
CA GLY A 64 6.08 -10.41 7.85
C GLY A 64 6.30 -10.48 6.34
N ILE A 65 5.54 -9.67 5.61
CA ILE A 65 5.84 -9.36 4.22
C ILE A 65 5.81 -7.85 4.11
N THR A 66 6.80 -7.29 3.41
CA THR A 66 6.77 -5.90 2.97
C THR A 66 6.99 -5.87 1.48
N TYR A 67 6.10 -5.16 0.78
CA TYR A 67 6.31 -4.69 -0.57
C TYR A 67 6.50 -3.19 -0.48
N ARG A 68 7.53 -2.66 -1.13
CA ARG A 68 7.84 -1.24 -1.04
C ARG A 68 8.22 -0.67 -2.39
N ASN A 69 7.88 0.59 -2.60
CA ASN A 69 8.43 1.40 -3.68
C ASN A 69 9.16 2.58 -3.05
N ASN A 70 10.42 2.80 -3.43
CA ASN A 70 11.24 3.88 -2.90
C ASN A 70 11.97 4.66 -4.01
N THR A 71 11.60 4.45 -5.27
CA THR A 71 12.24 5.10 -6.41
C THR A 71 11.29 5.51 -7.54
N ASN A 72 10.07 4.95 -7.63
CA ASN A 72 9.10 5.36 -8.65
C ASN A 72 8.49 6.71 -8.27
N PRO A 73 8.68 7.78 -9.06
CA PRO A 73 8.19 9.12 -8.73
C PRO A 73 6.66 9.23 -8.72
N ASN A 74 5.93 8.24 -9.25
CA ASN A 74 4.47 8.20 -9.15
C ASN A 74 3.98 7.70 -7.77
N PHE A 75 4.86 7.09 -6.97
CA PHE A 75 4.56 6.61 -5.61
C PHE A 75 5.46 7.24 -4.54
N VAL A 76 6.54 7.92 -4.93
CA VAL A 76 7.51 8.54 -4.03
C VAL A 76 7.58 10.00 -4.39
N MET A 77 6.70 10.77 -3.77
CA MET A 77 6.53 12.20 -4.01
C MET A 77 5.90 12.90 -2.82
N ASP A 78 5.85 14.23 -2.88
CA ASP A 78 5.12 15.07 -1.92
C ASP A 78 3.62 15.00 -2.21
N TYR A 79 2.88 14.33 -1.32
CA TYR A 79 1.43 14.19 -1.43
C TYR A 79 0.66 15.45 -1.00
N SER A 80 1.29 16.40 -0.29
CA SER A 80 0.64 17.65 0.12
C SER A 80 0.32 18.58 -1.05
N ALA A 81 0.88 18.31 -2.23
CA ALA A 81 0.57 19.00 -3.47
C ALA A 81 -0.82 18.66 -4.05
N PHE A 82 -1.52 17.67 -3.48
CA PHE A 82 -2.83 17.23 -3.93
C PHE A 82 -3.92 17.61 -2.93
N ASP A 83 -5.11 17.94 -3.46
CA ASP A 83 -6.29 18.18 -2.63
C ASP A 83 -6.72 16.92 -1.87
N SER A 84 -6.58 15.75 -2.47
CA SER A 84 -6.90 14.45 -1.88
C SER A 84 -6.03 13.38 -2.53
N VAL A 85 -5.81 12.25 -1.84
CA VAL A 85 -5.10 11.09 -2.39
C VAL A 85 -5.83 9.82 -1.97
N THR A 86 -6.30 9.04 -2.94
CA THR A 86 -6.70 7.65 -2.71
C THR A 86 -5.51 6.74 -2.94
N PHE A 87 -5.37 5.66 -2.17
CA PHE A 87 -4.49 4.53 -2.47
C PHE A 87 -5.35 3.30 -2.56
N SER A 88 -5.12 2.45 -3.57
CA SER A 88 -5.84 1.20 -3.76
C SER A 88 -4.88 0.04 -4.04
N ILE A 89 -5.20 -1.15 -3.55
CA ILE A 89 -4.36 -2.34 -3.64
C ILE A 89 -5.27 -3.57 -3.77
N ASP A 90 -5.12 -4.35 -4.84
CA ASP A 90 -5.76 -5.65 -4.91
C ASP A 90 -4.90 -6.70 -4.22
N VAL A 91 -5.52 -7.48 -3.35
CA VAL A 91 -4.86 -8.59 -2.65
C VAL A 91 -5.65 -9.88 -2.84
N LYS A 92 -4.94 -10.98 -3.08
CA LYS A 92 -5.47 -12.35 -2.99
C LYS A 92 -4.64 -13.13 -1.97
N VAL A 93 -5.31 -13.94 -1.14
CA VAL A 93 -4.67 -14.80 -0.14
C VAL A 93 -5.03 -16.24 -0.40
N GLU A 94 -4.04 -17.05 -0.75
CA GLU A 94 -4.22 -18.50 -0.81
C GLU A 94 -4.08 -19.13 0.57
N SER A 95 -3.00 -18.82 1.29
CA SER A 95 -2.75 -19.37 2.62
C SER A 95 -1.72 -18.57 3.41
N ILE A 96 -2.09 -18.22 4.63
CA ILE A 96 -1.24 -17.66 5.69
C ILE A 96 -1.37 -18.59 6.89
N GLY A 97 -0.30 -19.29 7.21
CA GLY A 97 -0.33 -20.29 8.26
C GLY A 97 1.05 -20.80 8.65
N SER A 98 1.11 -21.49 9.77
CA SER A 98 2.29 -22.18 10.28
C SER A 98 1.87 -23.41 11.07
N PHE A 99 2.66 -24.49 10.98
CA PHE A 99 2.39 -25.76 11.69
C PHE A 99 0.94 -26.30 11.50
N GLY A 100 0.38 -26.13 10.30
CA GLY A 100 -0.98 -26.59 9.98
C GLY A 100 -2.12 -25.70 10.53
N LEU A 101 -1.80 -24.57 11.14
CA LEU A 101 -2.78 -23.59 11.61
C LEU A 101 -2.81 -22.36 10.71
N PHE A 102 -4.02 -21.87 10.43
CA PHE A 102 -4.25 -20.62 9.72
C PHE A 102 -4.07 -19.44 10.66
N ASN A 103 -3.32 -18.45 10.22
CA ASN A 103 -2.87 -17.34 11.03
C ASN A 103 -3.24 -16.02 10.35
N PRO A 104 -4.39 -15.41 10.68
CA PRO A 104 -4.73 -14.08 10.18
C PRO A 104 -3.62 -13.05 10.43
N ARG A 105 -3.49 -12.06 9.55
CA ARG A 105 -2.46 -11.00 9.63
C ARG A 105 -3.03 -9.63 9.30
N PRO A 106 -2.61 -8.56 9.99
CA PRO A 106 -3.02 -7.21 9.64
C PRO A 106 -2.47 -6.86 8.25
N TRP A 107 -3.31 -6.23 7.43
CA TRP A 107 -2.94 -5.65 6.15
C TRP A 107 -2.91 -4.13 6.29
N VAL A 108 -1.73 -3.57 6.04
CA VAL A 108 -1.41 -2.17 6.36
C VAL A 108 -0.73 -1.53 5.16
N ILE A 109 -1.12 -0.31 4.85
CA ILE A 109 -0.32 0.62 4.05
C ILE A 109 0.45 1.54 5.00
N GLU A 110 1.72 1.79 4.70
CA GLU A 110 2.58 2.69 5.44
C GLU A 110 3.28 3.65 4.47
N LEU A 111 3.16 4.95 4.75
CA LEU A 111 3.87 6.01 4.05
C LEU A 111 5.02 6.48 4.95
N ARG A 112 6.24 6.53 4.40
CA ARG A 112 7.44 6.88 5.15
C ARG A 112 8.11 8.10 4.55
N ASP A 113 8.38 9.09 5.39
CA ASP A 113 9.15 10.29 5.04
C ASP A 113 10.55 10.21 5.66
N TYR A 114 11.56 10.26 4.78
CA TYR A 114 12.98 10.19 5.13
C TYR A 114 13.68 11.55 5.11
N ASP A 115 13.00 12.62 4.70
CA ASP A 115 13.64 13.92 4.45
C ASP A 115 13.94 14.68 5.75
N ASN A 116 13.05 14.58 6.75
CA ASN A 116 13.17 15.33 8.00
C ASN A 116 12.85 14.51 9.28
N PRO A 117 13.49 13.34 9.50
CA PRO A 117 13.23 12.57 10.71
C PRO A 117 13.76 13.28 11.97
N PRO A 118 13.08 13.14 13.13
CA PRO A 118 13.62 13.56 14.41
C PRO A 118 14.97 12.88 14.71
N ALA A 119 15.77 13.52 15.57
CA ALA A 119 17.07 12.99 15.96
C ALA A 119 16.96 11.56 16.53
N GLY A 120 17.72 10.64 15.97
CA GLY A 120 17.73 9.22 16.37
C GLY A 120 16.79 8.31 15.59
N TYR A 121 15.97 8.86 14.69
CA TYR A 121 15.07 8.12 13.82
C TYR A 121 15.55 8.14 12.37
N ASN A 122 15.26 7.08 11.61
CA ASN A 122 15.62 7.00 10.19
C ASN A 122 14.56 7.62 9.26
N TYR A 123 13.31 7.69 9.72
CA TYR A 123 12.15 8.25 9.02
C TYR A 123 11.04 8.54 10.04
N VAL A 124 10.05 9.33 9.63
CA VAL A 124 8.71 9.35 10.25
C VAL A 124 7.73 8.60 9.36
N SER A 125 6.67 8.04 9.92
CA SER A 125 5.68 7.34 9.11
C SER A 125 4.25 7.52 9.59
N VAL A 126 3.33 7.34 8.65
CA VAL A 126 1.90 7.20 8.91
C VAL A 126 1.42 5.90 8.30
N TRP A 127 0.46 5.24 8.95
CA TRP A 127 -0.02 3.93 8.52
C TRP A 127 -1.52 3.80 8.69
N HIS A 128 -2.14 2.99 7.83
CA HIS A 128 -3.55 2.66 7.87
C HIS A 128 -3.71 1.13 7.79
N GLU A 129 -4.41 0.54 8.77
CA GLU A 129 -4.81 -0.86 8.73
C GLU A 129 -6.15 -0.99 8.01
N PHE A 130 -6.17 -1.71 6.88
CA PHE A 130 -7.40 -1.99 6.15
C PHE A 130 -8.25 -3.02 6.89
N MET A 131 -7.68 -4.20 7.14
CA MET A 131 -8.28 -5.29 7.88
C MET A 131 -7.25 -6.36 8.24
N TRP A 132 -7.69 -7.37 8.99
CA TRP A 132 -6.97 -8.62 9.15
C TRP A 132 -7.28 -9.56 7.98
N LEU A 133 -6.28 -9.84 7.14
CA LEU A 133 -6.39 -10.83 6.08
C LEU A 133 -6.71 -12.21 6.68
N PRO A 134 -7.66 -12.95 6.10
CA PRO A 134 -7.97 -14.29 6.58
C PRO A 134 -6.76 -15.20 6.34
N GLY A 135 -6.64 -16.25 7.15
CA GLY A 135 -5.54 -17.20 6.99
C GLY A 135 -5.61 -18.04 5.70
N THR A 136 -6.70 -18.01 4.94
CA THR A 136 -6.83 -18.68 3.63
C THR A 136 -8.03 -18.15 2.86
N GLY A 137 -8.01 -18.29 1.54
CA GLY A 137 -9.20 -18.22 0.71
C GLY A 137 -9.75 -16.81 0.47
N LEU A 138 -8.94 -15.76 0.58
CA LEU A 138 -9.35 -14.43 0.13
C LEU A 138 -9.22 -14.39 -1.41
N PRO A 139 -10.31 -14.23 -2.17
CA PRO A 139 -10.21 -13.98 -3.61
C PRO A 139 -9.57 -12.59 -3.84
N TRP A 140 -9.24 -12.26 -5.09
CA TRP A 140 -8.83 -10.90 -5.45
C TRP A 140 -9.84 -9.89 -4.90
N THR A 141 -9.36 -9.05 -3.99
CA THR A 141 -10.16 -8.07 -3.26
C THR A 141 -9.40 -6.74 -3.29
N THR A 142 -10.07 -5.71 -3.77
CA THR A 142 -9.56 -4.34 -3.76
C THR A 142 -9.72 -3.75 -2.37
N PHE A 143 -8.60 -3.25 -1.82
CA PHE A 143 -8.55 -2.44 -0.63
C PHE A 143 -8.25 -1.01 -1.03
N ASP A 144 -8.93 -0.03 -0.45
CA ASP A 144 -8.62 1.37 -0.70
C ASP A 144 -8.77 2.21 0.56
N VAL A 145 -8.04 3.32 0.57
CA VAL A 145 -8.11 4.36 1.61
C VAL A 145 -7.90 5.71 0.96
N THR A 146 -8.68 6.69 1.37
CA THR A 146 -8.56 8.08 0.92
C THR A 146 -8.04 8.97 2.05
N ILE A 147 -7.06 9.80 1.73
CA ILE A 147 -6.63 10.94 2.53
C ILE A 147 -7.31 12.17 1.92
N ASP A 148 -8.27 12.76 2.64
CA ASP A 148 -9.06 13.89 2.15
C ASP A 148 -8.27 15.21 2.09
N ASP A 149 -7.23 15.35 2.91
CA ASP A 149 -6.32 16.49 2.92
C ASP A 149 -4.92 16.01 3.38
N PRO A 150 -3.99 15.71 2.46
CA PRO A 150 -2.64 15.28 2.80
C PRO A 150 -1.77 16.37 3.44
N SER A 151 -2.24 17.63 3.47
CA SER A 151 -1.58 18.74 4.14
C SER A 151 -2.08 18.96 5.59
N ALA A 152 -3.07 18.18 6.03
CA ALA A 152 -3.63 18.28 7.36
C ALA A 152 -2.59 18.04 8.46
N VAL A 153 -2.69 18.81 9.54
CA VAL A 153 -1.80 18.69 10.70
C VAL A 153 -2.15 17.46 11.54
N ASP A 154 -3.45 17.16 11.65
CA ASP A 154 -3.95 16.00 12.38
C ASP A 154 -4.08 14.80 11.46
N LEU A 155 -3.78 13.60 11.97
CA LEU A 155 -3.97 12.37 11.22
C LEU A 155 -5.46 12.11 10.97
N PRO A 156 -5.85 11.65 9.76
CA PRO A 156 -7.22 11.23 9.51
C PRO A 156 -7.64 10.07 10.42
N ALA A 157 -8.94 9.93 10.66
CA ALA A 157 -9.46 8.83 11.47
C ALA A 157 -9.04 7.46 10.89
N GLY A 158 -8.57 6.56 11.76
CA GLY A 158 -8.07 5.24 11.36
C GLY A 158 -6.62 5.21 10.88
N TRP A 159 -5.91 6.34 10.89
CA TRP A 159 -4.48 6.40 10.67
C TRP A 159 -3.72 6.45 12.00
N GLY A 160 -2.59 5.74 12.06
CA GLY A 160 -1.59 5.88 13.12
C GLY A 160 -0.32 6.52 12.57
N GLY A 161 0.58 6.94 13.46
CA GLY A 161 1.86 7.51 13.08
C GLY A 161 2.98 7.12 14.04
N ASP A 162 4.21 7.09 13.53
CA ASP A 162 5.44 6.90 14.29
C ASP A 162 6.41 8.05 13.98
N GLY A 163 7.22 8.43 14.97
CA GLY A 163 8.20 9.52 14.86
C GLY A 163 7.68 10.92 15.20
N ALA A 164 6.38 11.12 15.47
CA ALA A 164 5.89 12.29 16.18
C ALA A 164 5.88 12.01 17.69
N SER A 165 7.03 12.18 18.36
CA SER A 165 7.04 12.19 19.82
C SER A 165 6.41 13.50 20.33
N ASP A 166 5.09 13.59 20.32
CA ASP A 166 4.43 14.27 21.45
C ASP A 166 4.09 13.19 22.45
N LEU A 167 5.01 12.99 23.40
CA LEU A 167 4.73 12.22 24.59
C LEU A 167 3.69 13.01 25.38
N ALA A 168 2.44 12.54 25.38
CA ALA A 168 1.50 12.92 26.43
C ALA A 168 2.06 12.57 27.82
#